data_AF-A0A949X6G8-F1
#
_entry.id   AF-A0A949X6G8-F1
#
_cell.length_a   1.000
_cell.length_b   1.000
_cell.length_c   1.000
_cell.angle_alpha   90.00
_cell.angle_beta   90.00
_cell.angle_gamma   90.00
#
_symmetry.space_group_name_H-M   'P 1'
#
loop_
_entity.id
_entity.type
_entity.pdbx_description
1 polymer ?
#
loop_
_entity_poly.entity_id
_entity_poly.type
_entity_poly.pdbx_seq_one_letter_code
_entity_poly.pdbx_strand_id
1 'polypeptide(L)'
;MSFTVDDYPRALLAVAAYNSANPGAQLVADAESGTVLLRSSISDSAYRERAVAACGMISAADSAEPAPNLAAEDPDDAARAAVMQSLAAWFKAHGVSEVQPSAETGRIEFAIDGLPVDFGATRGGHLQVVAISQVDSEPGELAHVCNFATSKVDNAAAFPVKGEQGWWCAVHTAVEVAGCDEAGFDSALRSAVAAVLQLQRTVNVLAGQG
;
A
#
# COMPACT_ATOMS: atom_id res chain seq x y z
N MET A 1 6.34 -21.95 -1.20
CA MET A 1 5.90 -22.11 -2.61
C MET A 1 6.94 -21.43 -3.47
N SER A 2 7.46 -22.07 -4.53
CA SER A 2 8.45 -21.43 -5.42
C SER A 2 7.78 -21.09 -6.74
N PHE A 3 7.65 -19.80 -7.03
CA PHE A 3 7.37 -19.31 -8.36
C PHE A 3 8.64 -19.47 -9.19
N THR A 4 8.57 -20.15 -10.34
CA THR A 4 9.66 -20.11 -11.32
C THR A 4 9.59 -18.79 -12.09
N VAL A 5 10.64 -18.41 -12.83
CA VAL A 5 10.59 -17.18 -13.65
C VAL A 5 9.43 -17.19 -14.67
N ASP A 6 9.02 -18.37 -15.13
CA ASP A 6 7.87 -18.54 -16.04
C ASP A 6 6.53 -18.18 -15.37
N ASP A 7 6.47 -18.22 -14.03
CA ASP A 7 5.32 -17.78 -13.24
C ASP A 7 5.33 -16.26 -12.95
N TYR A 8 6.33 -15.50 -13.39
CA TYR A 8 6.48 -14.09 -12.99
C TYR A 8 5.24 -13.22 -13.27
N PRO A 9 4.59 -13.29 -14.45
CA PRO A 9 3.34 -12.56 -14.68
C PRO A 9 2.23 -12.94 -13.69
N ARG A 10 2.14 -14.23 -13.31
CA ARG A 10 1.17 -14.72 -12.32
C ARG A 10 1.50 -14.20 -10.91
N ALA A 11 2.79 -14.15 -10.56
CA ALA A 11 3.25 -13.59 -9.29
C ALA A 11 2.92 -12.09 -9.18
N LEU A 12 3.12 -11.31 -10.26
CA LEU A 12 2.75 -9.89 -10.31
C LEU A 12 1.25 -9.68 -10.04
N LEU A 13 0.40 -10.46 -10.71
CA LEU A 13 -1.05 -10.40 -10.52
C LEU A 13 -1.48 -10.85 -9.12
N ALA A 14 -0.83 -11.87 -8.56
CA ALA A 14 -1.10 -12.31 -7.19
C ALA A 14 -0.71 -11.25 -6.16
N VAL A 15 0.44 -10.61 -6.30
CA VAL A 15 0.89 -9.50 -5.43
C VAL A 15 -0.06 -8.31 -5.56
N ALA A 16 -0.44 -7.92 -6.78
CA ALA A 16 -1.39 -6.85 -7.01
C ALA A 16 -2.75 -7.15 -6.34
N ALA A 17 -3.27 -8.37 -6.51
CA ALA A 17 -4.52 -8.79 -5.89
C ALA A 17 -4.42 -8.81 -4.35
N TYR A 18 -3.30 -9.27 -3.80
CA TYR A 18 -3.08 -9.30 -2.36
C TYR A 18 -3.00 -7.89 -1.77
N ASN A 19 -2.22 -6.99 -2.38
CA ASN A 19 -2.09 -5.61 -1.92
C ASN A 19 -3.40 -4.84 -2.06
N SER A 20 -4.15 -5.06 -3.15
CA SER A 20 -5.47 -4.45 -3.33
C SER A 20 -6.49 -4.95 -2.31
N ALA A 21 -6.45 -6.23 -1.93
CA ALA A 21 -7.33 -6.79 -0.89
C ALA A 21 -6.91 -6.40 0.52
N ASN A 22 -5.62 -6.10 0.73
CA ASN A 22 -5.06 -5.70 2.00
C ASN A 22 -4.32 -4.38 1.82
N PRO A 23 -4.98 -3.21 1.79
CA PRO A 23 -4.31 -1.94 1.50
C PRO A 23 -3.16 -1.62 2.45
N GLY A 24 -3.14 -2.20 3.67
CA GLY A 24 -2.02 -2.12 4.61
C GLY A 24 -0.75 -2.84 4.13
N ALA A 25 -0.83 -3.58 3.03
CA ALA A 25 0.22 -4.42 2.53
C ALA A 25 1.25 -3.68 1.69
N GLN A 26 2.49 -4.15 1.77
CA GLN A 26 3.59 -3.60 0.99
C GLN A 26 4.43 -4.70 0.36
N LEU A 27 3.76 -5.60 -0.37
CA LEU A 27 4.39 -6.76 -0.99
C LEU A 27 4.86 -6.44 -2.42
N VAL A 28 5.99 -7.02 -2.84
CA VAL A 28 6.56 -6.94 -4.19
C VAL A 28 7.06 -8.31 -4.65
N ALA A 29 6.96 -8.59 -5.94
CA ALA A 29 7.55 -9.77 -6.57
C ALA A 29 8.81 -9.40 -7.35
N ASP A 30 9.96 -9.93 -6.94
CA ASP A 30 11.24 -9.76 -7.61
C ASP A 30 11.67 -11.05 -8.31
N ALA A 31 12.10 -10.97 -9.57
CA ALA A 31 12.72 -12.10 -10.25
C ALA A 31 14.23 -12.09 -10.02
N GLU A 32 14.76 -13.12 -9.35
CA GLU A 32 16.19 -13.30 -9.09
C GLU A 32 16.66 -14.68 -9.51
N SER A 33 17.65 -14.72 -10.40
CA SER A 33 18.38 -15.95 -10.79
C SER A 33 17.47 -17.14 -11.15
N GLY A 34 16.37 -16.89 -11.86
CA GLY A 34 15.43 -17.92 -12.31
C GLY A 34 14.31 -18.30 -11.32
N THR A 35 14.24 -17.61 -10.18
CA THR A 35 13.16 -17.74 -9.18
C THR A 35 12.48 -16.40 -8.96
N VAL A 36 11.23 -16.42 -8.50
CA VAL A 36 10.55 -15.20 -8.05
C VAL A 36 10.47 -15.19 -6.53
N LEU A 37 10.96 -14.11 -5.93
CA LEU A 37 10.97 -13.85 -4.50
C LEU A 37 9.89 -12.82 -4.17
N LEU A 38 9.12 -13.09 -3.13
CA LEU A 38 8.20 -12.11 -2.56
C LEU A 38 8.91 -11.35 -1.43
N ARG A 39 8.95 -10.03 -1.51
CA ARG A 39 9.52 -9.16 -0.48
C ARG A 39 8.45 -8.23 0.09
N SER A 40 8.62 -7.85 1.35
CA SER A 40 7.78 -6.86 2.01
C SER A 40 8.67 -5.88 2.76
N SER A 41 8.36 -4.58 2.66
CA SER A 41 9.00 -3.56 3.49
C SER A 41 8.48 -3.54 4.92
N ILE A 42 7.39 -4.25 5.22
CA ILE A 42 6.93 -4.47 6.59
C ILE A 42 7.88 -5.48 7.26
N SER A 43 8.50 -5.05 8.35
CA SER A 43 9.52 -5.81 9.09
C SER A 43 8.95 -6.97 9.89
N ASP A 44 7.65 -6.93 10.24
CA ASP A 44 6.94 -8.00 10.94
C ASP A 44 6.95 -9.32 10.13
N SER A 45 7.53 -10.37 10.73
CA SER A 45 7.65 -11.69 10.11
C SER A 45 6.31 -12.41 9.98
N ALA A 46 5.39 -12.25 10.93
CA ALA A 46 4.07 -12.86 10.87
C ALA A 46 3.24 -12.25 9.73
N TYR A 47 3.36 -10.94 9.52
CA TYR A 47 2.79 -10.28 8.36
C TYR A 47 3.33 -10.89 7.05
N ARG A 48 4.66 -11.04 6.94
CA ARG A 48 5.31 -11.57 5.74
C ARG A 48 4.90 -13.00 5.44
N GLU A 49 4.84 -13.86 6.46
CA GLU A 49 4.42 -15.25 6.32
C GLU A 49 2.97 -15.37 5.86
N ARG A 50 2.05 -14.57 6.42
CA ARG A 50 0.65 -14.49 5.97
C ARG A 50 0.55 -14.05 4.51
N ALA A 51 1.28 -13.01 4.13
CA ALA A 51 1.26 -12.48 2.77
C ALA A 51 1.77 -13.50 1.74
N VAL A 52 2.87 -14.19 2.05
CA VAL A 52 3.43 -15.26 1.20
C VAL A 52 2.46 -16.44 1.09
N ALA A 53 1.85 -16.86 2.20
CA ALA A 53 0.86 -17.94 2.19
C ALA A 53 -0.35 -17.58 1.33
N ALA A 54 -0.90 -16.37 1.50
CA ALA A 54 -2.03 -15.87 0.73
C ALA A 54 -1.71 -15.79 -0.78
N CYS A 55 -0.57 -15.23 -1.16
CA CYS A 55 -0.16 -15.16 -2.57
C CYS A 55 0.00 -16.55 -3.21
N GLY A 56 0.42 -17.54 -2.43
CA GLY A 56 0.49 -18.93 -2.89
C GLY A 56 -0.87 -19.58 -3.14
N MET A 57 -1.95 -19.03 -2.57
CA MET A 57 -3.31 -19.55 -2.77
C MET A 57 -4.05 -18.85 -3.91
N ILE A 58 -3.55 -17.71 -4.41
CA ILE A 58 -4.19 -16.96 -5.51
C ILE A 58 -3.98 -17.73 -6.82
N SER A 59 -5.07 -18.23 -7.40
CA SER A 59 -5.03 -18.77 -8.76
C SER A 59 -4.97 -17.63 -9.79
N ALA A 60 -4.54 -17.93 -11.01
CA ALA A 60 -4.53 -16.96 -12.11
C ALA A 60 -5.95 -16.51 -12.54
N ALA A 61 -7.00 -17.22 -12.11
CA ALA A 61 -8.39 -16.82 -12.33
C ALA A 61 -8.88 -15.87 -11.21
N ASP A 62 -8.42 -16.08 -9.98
CA ASP A 62 -8.81 -15.27 -8.80
C ASP A 62 -8.14 -13.89 -8.77
N SER A 63 -7.14 -13.65 -9.63
CA SER A 63 -6.54 -12.33 -9.82
C SER A 63 -7.47 -11.35 -10.54
N ALA A 64 -8.57 -11.81 -11.15
CA ALA A 64 -9.50 -10.96 -11.91
C ALA A 64 -10.71 -10.42 -11.09
N GLU A 65 -11.16 -11.11 -10.03
CA GLU A 65 -12.35 -10.71 -9.24
C GLU A 65 -12.00 -10.26 -7.81
N PRO A 66 -12.58 -9.17 -7.24
CA PRO A 66 -12.27 -8.69 -5.89
C PRO A 66 -12.06 -9.82 -4.89
N ALA A 67 -10.81 -10.02 -4.44
CA ALA A 67 -10.53 -11.15 -3.56
C ALA A 67 -11.06 -10.83 -2.17
N PRO A 68 -11.81 -11.75 -1.51
CA PRO A 68 -12.21 -11.55 -0.13
C PRO A 68 -10.96 -11.38 0.74
N ASN A 69 -10.93 -10.34 1.59
CA ASN A 69 -9.87 -9.96 2.54
C ASN A 69 -8.86 -11.09 2.83
N LEU A 70 -7.88 -11.28 1.93
CA LEU A 70 -7.05 -12.47 1.92
C LEU A 70 -6.02 -12.33 3.05
N ALA A 71 -6.26 -12.99 4.18
CA ALA A 71 -5.40 -12.90 5.36
C ALA A 71 -5.26 -11.49 5.96
N ALA A 72 -6.36 -10.74 5.99
CA ALA A 72 -6.41 -9.44 6.64
C ALA A 72 -6.06 -9.53 8.13
N GLU A 73 -5.46 -8.45 8.65
CA GLU A 73 -5.21 -8.30 10.09
C GLU A 73 -6.53 -8.43 10.88
N ASP A 74 -6.44 -8.95 12.10
CA ASP A 74 -7.57 -8.87 13.02
C ASP A 74 -7.88 -7.39 13.31
N PRO A 75 -9.15 -7.00 13.37
CA PRO A 75 -9.52 -5.61 13.63
C PRO A 75 -9.15 -5.24 15.07
N ASP A 76 -8.43 -4.13 15.22
CA ASP A 76 -8.16 -3.48 16.50
C ASP A 76 -8.70 -2.04 16.47
N ASP A 77 -9.97 -1.91 16.88
CA ASP A 77 -10.65 -0.61 16.89
C ASP A 77 -9.99 0.39 17.86
N ALA A 78 -9.39 -0.10 18.95
CA ALA A 78 -8.72 0.75 19.94
C ALA A 78 -7.40 1.30 19.38
N ALA A 79 -6.59 0.44 18.75
CA ALA A 79 -5.37 0.86 18.07
C ALA A 79 -5.67 1.81 16.91
N ARG A 80 -6.69 1.53 16.09
CA ARG A 80 -7.13 2.42 15.02
C ARG A 80 -7.56 3.79 15.56
N ALA A 81 -8.36 3.82 16.62
CA ALA A 81 -8.78 5.07 17.25
C ALA A 81 -7.59 5.87 17.80
N ALA A 82 -6.57 5.20 18.37
CA ALA A 82 -5.36 5.86 18.86
C ALA A 82 -4.56 6.50 17.71
N VAL A 83 -4.36 5.82 16.59
CA VAL A 83 -3.69 6.39 15.42
C VAL A 83 -4.46 7.59 14.86
N MET A 84 -5.78 7.49 14.75
CA MET A 84 -6.61 8.60 14.27
C MET A 84 -6.55 9.82 15.21
N GLN A 85 -6.47 9.61 16.52
CA GLN A 85 -6.26 10.68 17.49
C GLN A 85 -4.89 11.35 17.32
N SER A 86 -3.83 10.57 17.12
CA SER A 86 -2.49 11.10 16.85
C SER A 86 -2.44 11.90 15.54
N LEU A 87 -3.09 11.43 14.48
CA LEU A 87 -3.24 12.17 13.22
C LEU A 87 -3.94 13.51 13.43
N ALA A 88 -5.10 13.50 14.11
CA ALA A 88 -5.86 14.72 14.38
C ALA A 88 -5.06 15.73 15.23
N ALA A 89 -4.32 15.24 16.24
CA ALA A 89 -3.45 16.08 17.06
C ALA A 89 -2.31 16.69 16.24
N TRP A 90 -1.65 15.88 15.39
CA TRP A 90 -0.56 16.34 14.52
C TRP A 90 -1.03 17.41 13.54
N PHE A 91 -2.16 17.20 12.86
CA PHE A 91 -2.73 18.17 11.94
C PHE A 91 -3.11 19.48 12.63
N LYS A 92 -3.70 19.40 13.82
CA LYS A 92 -4.02 20.57 14.65
C LYS A 92 -2.77 21.35 15.04
N ALA A 93 -1.70 20.66 15.43
CA ALA A 93 -0.40 21.29 15.73
C ALA A 93 0.19 22.01 14.51
N HIS A 94 -0.14 21.55 13.31
CA HIS A 94 0.27 22.15 12.03
C HIS A 94 -0.77 23.12 11.43
N GLY A 95 -1.73 23.59 12.24
CA GLY A 95 -2.64 24.67 11.85
C GLY A 95 -3.88 24.24 11.07
N VAL A 96 -4.15 22.94 10.96
CA VAL A 96 -5.42 22.43 10.40
C VAL A 96 -6.47 22.42 11.50
N SER A 97 -7.42 23.35 11.42
CA SER A 97 -8.41 23.61 12.48
C SER A 97 -9.44 22.50 12.64
N GLU A 98 -9.81 21.83 11.55
CA GLU A 98 -10.72 20.69 11.56
C GLU A 98 -10.21 19.62 10.61
N VAL A 99 -10.17 18.40 11.13
CA VAL A 99 -9.78 17.19 10.40
C VAL A 99 -10.97 16.26 10.52
N GLN A 100 -11.76 16.17 9.45
CA GLN A 100 -12.94 15.30 9.42
C GLN A 100 -12.63 14.10 8.53
N PRO A 101 -12.60 12.88 9.09
CA PRO A 101 -12.51 11.69 8.26
C PRO A 101 -13.69 11.58 7.31
N SER A 102 -13.43 11.17 6.09
CA SER A 102 -14.41 10.85 5.08
C SER A 102 -15.39 9.80 5.58
N ALA A 103 -16.68 10.03 5.36
CA ALA A 103 -17.73 9.08 5.74
C ALA A 103 -17.67 7.78 4.91
N GLU A 104 -17.05 7.83 3.73
CA GLU A 104 -16.90 6.70 2.82
C GLU A 104 -15.68 5.85 3.20
N THR A 105 -14.53 6.50 3.35
CA THR A 105 -13.25 5.78 3.52
C THR A 105 -12.82 5.68 4.99
N GLY A 106 -13.36 6.53 5.87
CA GLY A 106 -12.89 6.69 7.25
C GLY A 106 -11.52 7.33 7.35
N ARG A 107 -10.96 7.84 6.25
CA ARG A 107 -9.64 8.45 6.17
C ARG A 107 -9.74 9.97 6.17
N ILE A 108 -8.66 10.61 6.57
CA ILE A 108 -8.46 12.05 6.42
C ILE A 108 -7.93 12.28 5.01
N GLU A 109 -8.73 12.90 4.15
CA GLU A 109 -8.39 13.14 2.75
C GLU A 109 -7.75 14.53 2.62
N PHE A 110 -6.60 14.62 1.94
CA PHE A 110 -5.87 15.86 1.75
C PHE A 110 -5.28 15.96 0.34
N ALA A 111 -4.74 17.13 0.00
CA ALA A 111 -3.96 17.31 -1.22
C ALA A 111 -2.61 17.96 -0.90
N ILE A 112 -1.52 17.36 -1.37
CA ILE A 112 -0.16 17.89 -1.26
C ILE A 112 0.33 18.20 -2.66
N ASP A 113 0.61 19.48 -2.94
CA ASP A 113 0.98 19.97 -4.28
C ASP A 113 -0.02 19.55 -5.39
N GLY A 114 -1.31 19.47 -5.04
CA GLY A 114 -2.38 19.04 -5.95
C GLY A 114 -2.50 17.53 -6.14
N LEU A 115 -1.69 16.71 -5.45
CA LEU A 115 -1.79 15.26 -5.45
C LEU A 115 -2.63 14.79 -4.26
N PRO A 116 -3.66 13.94 -4.48
CA PRO A 116 -4.49 13.41 -3.39
C PRO A 116 -3.66 12.49 -2.51
N VAL A 117 -3.72 12.73 -1.20
CA VAL A 117 -3.04 11.93 -0.17
C VAL A 117 -4.00 11.76 1.01
N ASP A 118 -4.27 10.50 1.35
CA ASP A 118 -5.17 10.12 2.41
C ASP A 118 -4.40 9.53 3.59
N PHE A 119 -4.85 9.86 4.80
CA PHE A 119 -4.23 9.45 6.05
C PHE A 119 -5.23 8.64 6.86
N GLY A 120 -4.78 7.52 7.42
CA GLY A 120 -5.65 6.71 8.26
C GLY A 120 -4.88 5.68 9.06
N ALA A 121 -5.60 4.69 9.55
CA ALA A 121 -5.01 3.49 10.13
C ALA A 121 -5.45 2.22 9.40
N THR A 122 -4.57 1.22 9.39
CA THR A 122 -4.91 -0.12 8.94
C THR A 122 -5.93 -0.77 9.88
N ARG A 123 -6.40 -1.97 9.49
CA ARG A 123 -7.30 -2.78 10.30
C ARG A 123 -6.69 -3.17 11.66
N GLY A 124 -5.38 -3.46 11.71
CA GLY A 124 -4.63 -3.68 12.95
C GLY A 124 -4.20 -2.39 13.68
N GLY A 125 -4.56 -1.21 13.18
CA GLY A 125 -4.24 0.06 13.82
C GLY A 125 -2.82 0.57 13.58
N HIS A 126 -2.24 0.31 12.41
CA HIS A 126 -0.97 0.91 11.98
C HIS A 126 -1.21 2.21 11.20
N LEU A 127 -0.33 3.21 11.34
CA LEU A 127 -0.43 4.43 10.53
C LEU A 127 -0.31 4.10 9.06
N GLN A 128 -1.19 4.67 8.25
CA GLN A 128 -1.23 4.44 6.83
C GLN A 128 -1.39 5.74 6.05
N VAL A 129 -0.55 5.92 5.04
CA VAL A 129 -0.64 7.00 4.06
C VAL A 129 -0.88 6.39 2.70
N VAL A 130 -1.88 6.89 1.97
CA VAL A 130 -2.35 6.34 0.70
C VAL A 130 -2.44 7.46 -0.33
N ALA A 131 -2.12 7.18 -1.58
CA ALA A 131 -2.46 8.03 -2.71
C ALA A 131 -3.05 7.17 -3.82
N ILE A 132 -4.21 7.55 -4.33
CA ILE A 132 -4.89 6.87 -5.43
C ILE A 132 -4.80 7.77 -6.67
N SER A 133 -4.51 7.17 -7.82
CA SER A 133 -4.42 7.89 -9.10
C SER A 133 -4.89 7.00 -10.24
N GLN A 134 -5.15 7.62 -11.38
CA GLN A 134 -5.51 6.93 -12.62
C GLN A 134 -4.51 7.25 -13.73
N VAL A 135 -4.18 6.26 -14.54
CA VAL A 135 -3.40 6.38 -15.79
C VAL A 135 -4.11 5.60 -16.89
N ASP A 136 -3.83 5.94 -18.15
CA ASP A 136 -4.31 5.14 -19.29
C ASP A 136 -3.35 3.97 -19.52
N SER A 137 -3.66 2.80 -18.97
CA SER A 137 -2.82 1.60 -19.07
C SER A 137 -3.65 0.33 -18.88
N GLU A 138 -3.25 -0.74 -19.58
CA GLU A 138 -3.84 -2.06 -19.42
C GLU A 138 -3.47 -2.69 -18.06
N PRO A 139 -4.35 -3.48 -17.43
CA PRO A 139 -4.12 -3.99 -16.07
C PRO A 139 -2.81 -4.75 -15.86
N GLY A 140 -2.38 -5.54 -16.86
CA GLY A 140 -1.13 -6.30 -16.80
C GLY A 140 0.12 -5.41 -16.87
N GLU A 141 0.08 -4.38 -17.70
CA GLU A 141 1.16 -3.40 -17.83
C GLU A 141 1.25 -2.55 -16.56
N LEU A 142 0.10 -2.08 -16.05
CA LEU A 142 0.04 -1.32 -14.81
C LEU A 142 0.54 -2.15 -13.61
N ALA A 143 0.22 -3.45 -13.55
CA ALA A 143 0.77 -4.34 -12.52
C ALA A 143 2.30 -4.43 -12.59
N HIS A 144 2.86 -4.51 -13.81
CA HIS A 144 4.30 -4.52 -14.01
C HIS A 144 4.95 -3.20 -13.59
N VAL A 145 4.38 -2.06 -14.01
CA VAL A 145 4.85 -0.71 -13.66
C VAL A 145 4.82 -0.50 -12.15
N CYS A 146 3.69 -0.82 -11.50
CA CYS A 146 3.52 -0.69 -10.06
C CYS A 146 4.53 -1.55 -9.28
N ASN A 147 4.71 -2.81 -9.68
CA ASN A 147 5.69 -3.69 -9.03
C ASN A 147 7.12 -3.20 -9.24
N PHE A 148 7.46 -2.77 -10.46
CA PHE A 148 8.78 -2.19 -10.74
C PHE A 148 9.02 -0.93 -9.90
N ALA A 149 8.06 0.00 -9.84
CA ALA A 149 8.16 1.21 -9.03
C ALA A 149 8.31 0.89 -7.53
N THR A 150 7.57 -0.11 -7.04
CA THR A 150 7.69 -0.63 -5.67
C THR A 150 9.11 -1.13 -5.38
N SER A 151 9.76 -1.81 -6.33
CA SER A 151 11.16 -2.24 -6.17
C SER A 151 12.19 -1.08 -6.10
N LYS A 152 11.78 0.15 -6.43
CA LYS A 152 12.65 1.34 -6.47
C LYS A 152 12.42 2.32 -5.34
N VAL A 153 11.33 2.18 -4.60
CA VAL A 153 10.97 3.08 -3.51
C VAL A 153 10.87 2.27 -2.23
N ASP A 154 11.77 2.57 -1.30
CA ASP A 154 11.77 1.92 0.00
C ASP A 154 10.49 2.25 0.78
N ASN A 155 10.03 1.29 1.56
CA ASN A 155 8.93 1.47 2.50
C ASN A 155 7.60 1.92 1.88
N ALA A 156 7.35 1.76 0.58
CA ALA A 156 6.02 1.95 0.01
C ALA A 156 5.73 0.86 -1.03
N ALA A 157 4.47 0.64 -1.36
CA ALA A 157 4.07 -0.25 -2.43
C ALA A 157 3.01 0.37 -3.33
N ALA A 158 3.13 0.09 -4.61
CA ALA A 158 2.17 0.46 -5.63
C ALA A 158 1.47 -0.79 -6.16
N PHE A 159 0.18 -0.69 -6.42
CA PHE A 159 -0.59 -1.78 -7.03
C PHE A 159 -1.80 -1.22 -7.79
N PRO A 160 -2.21 -1.86 -8.90
CA PRO A 160 -3.48 -1.58 -9.55
C PRO A 160 -4.65 -1.77 -8.58
N VAL A 161 -5.65 -0.89 -8.64
CA VAL A 161 -6.91 -1.06 -7.95
C VAL A 161 -7.71 -2.12 -8.70
N LYS A 162 -8.10 -3.18 -8.00
CA LYS A 162 -8.75 -4.32 -8.61
C LYS A 162 -10.15 -3.97 -9.11
N GLY A 163 -10.45 -4.34 -10.35
CA GLY A 163 -11.76 -4.07 -10.98
C GLY A 163 -11.89 -2.68 -11.58
N GLU A 164 -10.87 -1.83 -11.47
CA GLU A 164 -10.90 -0.45 -11.95
C GLU A 164 -9.75 -0.22 -12.94
N GLN A 165 -10.07 -0.15 -14.23
CA GLN A 165 -9.05 0.02 -15.27
C GLN A 165 -8.29 1.33 -15.10
N GLY A 166 -6.96 1.24 -15.16
CA GLY A 166 -6.07 2.40 -15.05
C GLY A 166 -5.90 2.95 -13.63
N TRP A 167 -6.76 2.57 -12.68
CA TRP A 167 -6.67 2.99 -11.30
C TRP A 167 -5.59 2.21 -10.56
N TRP A 168 -4.84 2.91 -9.72
CA TRP A 168 -3.79 2.31 -8.91
C TRP A 168 -3.60 3.09 -7.61
N CYS A 169 -2.98 2.44 -6.63
CA CYS A 169 -2.77 2.93 -5.29
C CYS A 169 -1.29 2.88 -4.93
N ALA A 170 -0.74 3.95 -4.37
CA ALA A 170 0.50 3.95 -3.60
C ALA A 170 0.16 3.93 -2.12
N VAL A 171 0.87 3.12 -1.33
CA VAL A 171 0.65 3.02 0.11
C VAL A 171 1.96 2.90 0.88
N HIS A 172 1.97 3.51 2.06
CA HIS A 172 2.93 3.27 3.12
C HIS A 172 2.16 2.94 4.40
N THR A 173 2.55 1.85 5.06
CA THR A 173 2.07 1.41 6.38
C THR A 173 3.23 1.45 7.37
N ALA A 174 3.20 2.42 8.27
CA ALA A 174 4.17 2.54 9.34
C ALA A 174 3.71 1.70 10.54
N VAL A 175 4.26 0.48 10.67
CA VAL A 175 3.97 -0.41 11.82
C VAL A 175 4.67 0.02 13.11
N GLU A 176 5.65 0.93 13.03
CA GLU A 176 6.51 1.36 14.13
C GLU A 176 5.92 2.48 15.00
N VAL A 177 4.76 3.04 14.64
CA VAL A 177 4.18 4.19 15.36
C VAL A 177 3.52 3.80 16.69
N ALA A 178 3.41 2.51 17.00
CA ALA A 178 2.85 2.04 18.26
C ALA A 178 3.74 2.47 19.43
N GLY A 179 3.25 3.39 20.27
CA GLY A 179 3.97 3.87 21.45
C GLY A 179 5.10 4.87 21.18
N CYS A 180 5.20 5.41 19.96
CA CYS A 180 6.12 6.51 19.66
C CYS A 180 5.68 7.81 20.33
N ASP A 181 6.65 8.72 20.57
CA ASP A 181 6.36 10.08 21.00
C ASP A 181 5.97 10.98 19.80
N GLU A 182 5.65 12.24 20.07
CA GLU A 182 5.22 13.19 19.04
C GLU A 182 6.26 13.38 17.93
N ALA A 183 7.55 13.40 18.28
CA ALA A 183 8.64 13.55 17.32
C ALA A 183 8.81 12.29 16.45
N GLY A 184 8.69 11.10 17.06
CA GLY A 184 8.68 9.83 16.33
C GLY A 184 7.49 9.74 15.37
N PHE A 185 6.31 10.16 15.81
CA PHE A 185 5.10 10.19 14.97
C PHE A 185 5.25 11.16 13.79
N ASP A 186 5.74 12.38 14.02
CA ASP A 186 6.00 13.35 12.95
C ASP A 186 7.00 12.81 11.93
N SER A 187 8.10 12.22 12.39
CA SER A 187 9.11 11.61 11.53
C SER A 187 8.53 10.47 10.67
N ALA A 188 7.77 9.55 11.28
CA ALA A 188 7.13 8.45 10.58
C ALA A 188 6.12 8.94 9.54
N LEU A 189 5.27 9.92 9.91
CA LEU A 189 4.27 10.50 9.01
C LEU A 189 4.92 11.20 7.80
N ARG A 190 5.97 12.01 8.03
CA ARG A 190 6.71 12.67 6.94
C ARG A 190 7.38 11.67 6.02
N SER A 191 8.01 10.64 6.57
CA SER A 191 8.63 9.56 5.81
C SER A 191 7.59 8.83 4.95
N ALA A 192 6.44 8.49 5.52
CA ALA A 192 5.33 7.86 4.81
C ALA A 192 4.81 8.71 3.65
N VAL A 193 4.57 10.00 3.89
CA VAL A 193 4.16 10.96 2.84
C VAL A 193 5.20 11.06 1.73
N ALA A 194 6.48 11.18 2.08
CA ALA A 194 7.55 11.29 1.10
C ALA A 194 7.64 10.04 0.21
N ALA A 195 7.55 8.85 0.82
CA ALA A 195 7.58 7.57 0.09
C ALA A 195 6.37 7.43 -0.86
N VAL A 196 5.17 7.73 -0.39
CA VAL A 196 3.93 7.68 -1.21
C VAL A 196 4.00 8.66 -2.39
N LEU A 197 4.41 9.90 -2.16
CA LEU A 197 4.53 10.90 -3.22
C LEU A 197 5.64 10.56 -4.22
N GLN A 198 6.78 10.04 -3.76
CA GLN A 198 7.85 9.57 -4.63
C GLN A 198 7.38 8.42 -5.51
N LEU A 199 6.68 7.46 -4.92
CA LEU A 199 6.13 6.31 -5.62
C LEU A 199 5.08 6.73 -6.66
N GLN A 200 4.21 7.68 -6.31
CA GLN A 200 3.21 8.21 -7.24
C GLN A 200 3.82 8.90 -8.44
N ARG A 201 4.85 9.73 -8.24
CA ARG A 201 5.60 10.34 -9.36
C ARG A 201 6.27 9.27 -10.21
N THR A 202 6.84 8.25 -9.58
CA THR A 202 7.53 7.15 -10.27
C THR A 202 6.58 6.36 -11.17
N VAL A 203 5.42 5.94 -10.65
CA VAL A 203 4.40 5.22 -11.44
C VAL A 203 3.89 6.09 -12.59
N ASN A 204 3.55 7.36 -12.33
CA ASN A 204 3.04 8.26 -13.37
C ASN A 204 4.06 8.49 -14.51
N VAL A 205 5.36 8.60 -14.19
CA VAL A 205 6.41 8.73 -15.20
C VAL A 205 6.56 7.44 -16.00
N LEU A 206 6.57 6.28 -15.35
CA LEU A 206 6.73 4.99 -16.02
C LEU A 206 5.52 4.63 -16.89
N ALA A 207 4.30 4.89 -16.41
CA ALA A 207 3.08 4.64 -17.16
C ALA A 207 2.93 5.57 -18.38
N GLY A 208 3.43 6.82 -18.30
CA GLY A 208 3.42 7.76 -19.43
C GLY A 208 4.55 7.55 -20.45
N GLN A 209 5.44 6.59 -20.23
CA GLN A 209 6.51 6.21 -21.16
C GLN A 209 6.16 4.99 -22.03
N GLY A 210 4.99 4.38 -21.82
CA GLY A 210 4.46 3.23 -22.56
C GLY A 210 3.82 3.60 -23.88
#